data_AF-A0A2V6C7Q5-F1
#
_entry.id   AF-A0A2V6C7Q5-F1
#
_cell.length_a   1.000
_cell.length_b   1.000
_cell.length_c   1.000
_cell.angle_alpha   90.00
_cell.angle_beta   90.00
_cell.angle_gamma   90.00
#
_symmetry.space_group_name_H-M   'P 1'
#
loop_
_entity.id
_entity.type
_entity.pdbx_description
1 polymer ?
#
loop_
_entity_poly.entity_id
_entity_poly.type
_entity_poly.pdbx_seq_one_letter_code
_entity_poly.pdbx_strand_id
1 'polypeptide(L)'
;MAVGLVDGMVTPLQFKEHRVLDKSLIPIMDKIKVVANEEFEALFPKFQPSRVTITTNDGKSHSSRVDVPKGDPRDPMTEEEIAVKFTALGGDVIGKDQCEKFRKCIMSLDSANTVDELLELTIA
;
A
#
# COMPACT_ATOMS: atom_id res chain seq x y z
N MET A 1 7.63 7.72 4.33
CA MET A 1 8.34 8.02 3.06
C MET A 1 9.59 7.20 2.88
N ALA A 2 10.59 7.24 3.78
CA ALA A 2 11.85 6.51 3.60
C ALA A 2 11.69 5.01 3.31
N VAL A 3 10.89 4.30 4.12
CA VAL A 3 10.65 2.86 3.90
C VAL A 3 9.99 2.57 2.54
N GLY A 4 9.07 3.43 2.08
CA GLY A 4 8.43 3.27 0.77
C GLY A 4 9.41 3.47 -0.38
N LEU A 5 10.42 4.33 -0.21
CA LEU A 5 11.49 4.52 -1.19
C LEU A 5 12.45 3.31 -1.23
N VAL A 6 12.76 2.72 -0.07
CA VAL A 6 13.68 1.59 0.05
C VAL A 6 13.04 0.27 -0.37
N ASP A 7 11.86 -0.01 0.17
CA ASP A 7 11.18 -1.31 0.01
C ASP A 7 10.32 -1.33 -1.26
N GLY A 8 10.06 -0.17 -1.87
CA GLY A 8 9.16 -0.03 -3.03
C GLY A 8 7.68 -0.28 -2.71
N MET A 9 7.34 -0.46 -1.44
CA MET A 9 5.98 -0.75 -0.97
C MET A 9 5.78 -0.25 0.45
N VAL A 10 4.51 -0.08 0.84
CA VAL A 10 4.11 0.22 2.21
C VAL A 10 2.90 -0.65 2.55
N THR A 11 3.17 -1.75 3.26
CA THR A 11 2.17 -2.71 3.76
C THR A 11 2.29 -2.82 5.28
N PRO A 12 1.41 -3.55 6.00
CA PRO A 12 1.57 -3.80 7.43
C PRO A 12 2.96 -4.34 7.84
N LEU A 13 3.66 -5.03 6.93
CA LEU A 13 5.01 -5.54 7.16
C LEU A 13 6.00 -4.42 7.51
N GLN A 14 5.89 -3.25 6.85
CA GLN A 14 6.74 -2.08 7.10
C GLN A 14 6.43 -1.38 8.43
N PHE A 15 5.30 -1.68 9.07
CA PHE A 15 4.91 -1.16 10.38
C PHE A 15 5.28 -2.10 11.54
N LYS A 16 5.86 -3.28 11.26
CA LYS A 16 6.41 -4.14 12.31
C LYS A 16 7.52 -3.40 13.07
N GLU A 17 7.59 -3.60 14.38
CA GLU A 17 8.49 -2.86 15.27
C GLU A 17 9.95 -2.84 14.76
N HIS A 18 10.48 -3.99 14.33
CA HIS A 18 11.84 -4.07 13.81
C HIS A 18 12.08 -3.25 12.53
N ARG A 19 11.06 -3.02 11.69
CA ARG A 19 11.14 -2.15 10.51
C ARG A 19 11.06 -0.68 10.91
N VAL A 20 10.15 -0.35 11.84
CA VAL A 20 10.00 1.03 12.35
C VAL A 20 11.28 1.52 13.03
N LEU A 21 11.94 0.63 13.77
CA LEU A 21 13.20 0.92 14.48
C LEU A 21 14.46 0.68 13.63
N ASP A 22 14.32 0.38 12.34
CA ASP A 22 15.47 0.10 11.49
C ASP A 22 16.32 1.36 11.26
N LYS A 23 17.50 1.36 11.89
CA LYS A 23 18.48 2.44 11.79
C LYS A 23 19.02 2.64 10.37
N SER A 24 18.92 1.63 9.49
CA SER A 24 19.33 1.77 8.08
C SER A 24 18.50 2.79 7.31
N LEU A 25 17.29 3.11 7.78
CA LEU A 25 16.41 4.11 7.17
C LEU A 25 16.77 5.55 7.57
N ILE A 26 17.52 5.75 8.66
CA ILE A 26 17.85 7.09 9.20
C ILE A 26 18.57 7.97 8.14
N PRO A 27 19.62 7.51 7.45
CA PRO A 27 20.30 8.33 6.45
C PRO A 27 19.42 8.75 5.26
N ILE A 28 18.32 8.03 5.01
CA ILE A 28 17.33 8.38 3.99
C ILE A 28 16.32 9.36 4.57
N MET A 29 15.86 9.15 5.80
CA MET A 29 14.99 10.08 6.51
C MET A 29 15.61 11.47 6.65
N ASP A 30 16.91 11.56 6.93
CA ASP A 30 17.65 12.82 7.06
C ASP A 30 17.65 13.66 5.76
N LYS A 31 17.38 13.03 4.61
CA LYS A 31 17.29 13.69 3.29
C LYS A 31 15.88 14.15 2.95
N ILE A 32 14.88 13.82 3.77
CA ILE A 32 13.47 14.10 3.49
C ILE A 32 13.07 15.43 4.14
N LYS A 33 12.53 16.32 3.33
CA LYS A 33 11.89 17.56 3.78
C LYS A 33 10.43 17.56 3.36
N VAL A 34 9.53 17.75 4.32
CA VAL A 34 8.10 17.92 4.07
C VAL A 34 7.76 19.42 4.14
N VAL A 35 7.03 19.91 3.15
CA VAL A 35 6.66 21.33 3.04
C VAL A 35 5.19 21.41 2.68
N ALA A 36 4.44 22.24 3.42
CA ALA A 36 3.05 22.53 3.09
C ALA A 36 2.96 23.28 1.76
N ASN A 37 1.89 23.06 1.00
CA ASN A 37 1.69 23.69 -0.29
C ASN A 37 0.29 24.30 -0.37
N GLU A 38 0.21 25.62 -0.44
CA GLU A 38 -1.06 26.35 -0.42
C GLU A 38 -1.99 25.98 -1.59
N GLU A 39 -1.43 25.67 -2.77
CA GLU A 39 -2.22 25.20 -3.91
C GLU A 39 -2.85 23.83 -3.65
N PHE A 40 -2.20 22.96 -2.88
CA PHE A 40 -2.74 21.65 -2.52
C PHE A 40 -3.78 21.76 -1.41
N GLU A 41 -3.53 22.61 -0.41
CA GLU A 41 -4.49 22.89 0.65
C GLU A 41 -5.80 23.47 0.08
N ALA A 42 -5.72 24.35 -0.92
CA ALA A 42 -6.89 24.92 -1.60
C ALA A 42 -7.76 23.87 -2.33
N LEU A 43 -7.24 22.67 -2.59
CA LEU A 43 -7.98 21.58 -3.24
C LEU A 43 -8.70 20.67 -2.24
N PHE A 44 -8.42 20.80 -0.94
CA PHE A 44 -9.09 20.04 0.10
C PHE A 44 -10.56 20.48 0.26
N PRO A 45 -11.51 19.55 0.55
CA PRO A 45 -11.35 18.10 0.72
C PRO A 45 -11.45 17.29 -0.58
N LYS A 46 -11.69 17.94 -1.72
CA LYS A 46 -11.95 17.25 -2.99
C LYS A 46 -10.75 16.40 -3.44
N PHE A 47 -9.55 16.91 -3.23
CA PHE A 47 -8.29 16.19 -3.42
C PHE A 47 -7.40 16.37 -2.20
N GLN A 48 -6.48 15.43 -2.02
CA GLN A 48 -5.40 15.52 -1.03
C GLN A 48 -4.07 15.28 -1.74
N PRO A 49 -3.63 16.22 -2.61
CA PRO A 49 -2.47 15.99 -3.44
C PRO A 49 -1.19 15.85 -2.65
N SER A 50 -0.28 15.04 -3.18
CA SER A 50 1.10 14.98 -2.71
C SER A 50 2.04 15.04 -3.91
N ARG A 51 3.17 15.75 -3.76
CA ARG A 51 4.25 15.77 -4.75
C ARG A 51 5.53 15.34 -4.08
N VAL A 52 6.21 14.39 -4.69
CA VAL A 52 7.55 13.96 -4.27
C VAL A 52 8.52 14.41 -5.35
N THR A 53 9.58 15.11 -4.93
CA THR A 53 10.72 15.45 -5.77
C THR A 53 11.97 14.81 -5.19
N ILE A 54 12.69 14.04 -5.99
CA ILE A 54 13.94 13.37 -5.63
C ILE A 54 15.05 14.01 -6.46
N THR A 55 16.09 14.48 -5.79
CA THR A 55 17.34 14.92 -6.42
C THR A 55 18.40 13.86 -6.19
N THR A 56 18.97 13.32 -7.26
CA THR A 56 20.01 12.28 -7.22
C THR A 56 21.40 12.90 -7.02
N ASN A 57 22.38 12.07 -6.65
CA ASN A 57 23.75 12.53 -6.39
C ASN A 57 24.45 13.12 -7.64
N ASP A 58 24.00 12.76 -8.85
CA ASP A 58 24.47 13.35 -10.12
C ASP A 58 23.72 14.65 -10.49
N GLY A 59 22.87 15.16 -9.58
CA GLY A 59 22.16 16.43 -9.73
C GLY A 59 20.86 16.34 -10.53
N LYS A 60 20.48 15.16 -11.05
CA LYS A 60 19.19 15.01 -11.75
C LYS A 60 18.03 15.13 -10.76
N SER A 61 16.92 15.66 -11.24
CA SER A 61 15.70 15.80 -10.45
C SER A 61 14.54 15.06 -11.11
N HIS A 62 13.84 14.26 -10.31
CA HIS A 62 12.64 13.53 -10.71
C HIS A 62 11.49 13.98 -9.81
N SER A 63 10.34 14.31 -10.40
CA SER A 63 9.17 14.74 -9.64
C SER A 63 7.92 14.01 -10.09
N SER A 64 7.08 13.62 -9.14
CA SER A 64 5.77 13.03 -9.40
C SER A 64 4.74 13.62 -8.45
N ARG A 65 3.57 13.97 -8.99
CA ARG A 65 2.41 14.47 -8.24
C ARG A 65 1.29 13.45 -8.35
N VAL A 66 0.66 13.15 -7.23
CA VAL A 66 -0.51 12.28 -7.12
C VAL A 66 -1.63 13.07 -6.46
N ASP A 67 -2.74 13.27 -7.17
CA ASP A 67 -3.92 13.98 -6.66
C ASP A 67 -4.95 13.02 -6.04
N VAL A 68 -5.01 11.81 -6.58
CA VAL A 68 -5.91 10.73 -6.19
C VAL A 68 -5.03 9.53 -5.85
N PRO A 69 -4.97 9.10 -4.57
CA PRO A 69 -4.15 7.96 -4.20
C PRO A 69 -4.75 6.66 -4.74
N LYS A 70 -3.88 5.70 -5.06
CA LYS A 70 -4.30 4.36 -5.43
C LYS A 70 -5.16 3.73 -4.33
N GLY A 71 -6.32 3.18 -4.71
CA GLY A 71 -7.35 2.66 -3.82
C GLY A 71 -8.50 3.63 -3.53
N ASP A 72 -8.39 4.90 -3.91
CA ASP A 72 -9.55 5.79 -4.00
C ASP A 72 -10.51 5.27 -5.08
N PRO A 73 -11.85 5.45 -4.96
CA PRO A 73 -12.80 5.03 -6.00
C PRO A 73 -12.49 5.59 -7.40
N ARG A 74 -11.78 6.72 -7.50
CA ARG A 74 -11.34 7.34 -8.76
C ARG A 74 -10.06 6.73 -9.33
N ASP A 75 -9.26 6.03 -8.54
CA ASP A 75 -8.10 5.23 -8.97
C ASP A 75 -8.08 3.89 -8.20
N PRO A 76 -8.99 2.97 -8.53
CA PRO A 76 -9.11 1.71 -7.81
C PRO A 76 -7.84 0.85 -7.98
N MET A 77 -7.61 -0.01 -6.98
CA MET A 77 -6.60 -1.07 -7.09
C MET A 77 -7.01 -2.11 -8.12
N THR A 78 -6.04 -2.67 -8.84
CA THR A 78 -6.27 -3.87 -9.65
C THR A 78 -6.50 -5.09 -8.76
N GLU A 79 -7.02 -6.17 -9.34
CA GLU A 79 -7.19 -7.44 -8.62
C GLU A 79 -5.85 -7.97 -8.08
N GLU A 80 -4.77 -7.85 -8.86
CA GLU A 80 -3.44 -8.28 -8.45
C GLU A 80 -2.90 -7.44 -7.27
N GLU A 81 -3.13 -6.13 -7.29
CA GLU A 81 -2.77 -5.24 -6.18
C GLU A 81 -3.55 -5.59 -4.91
N ILE A 82 -4.84 -5.91 -5.05
CA ILE A 82 -5.67 -6.41 -3.95
C ILE A 82 -5.15 -7.77 -3.45
N ALA A 83 -4.74 -8.68 -4.34
CA ALA A 83 -4.20 -9.99 -3.98
C ALA A 83 -2.91 -9.88 -3.15
N VAL A 84 -2.00 -8.98 -3.55
CA VAL A 84 -0.78 -8.68 -2.80
C VAL A 84 -1.12 -8.13 -1.42
N LYS A 85 -2.05 -7.17 -1.34
CA LYS A 85 -2.49 -6.58 -0.07
C LYS A 85 -3.15 -7.60 0.85
N PHE A 86 -4.02 -8.46 0.32
CA PHE A 86 -4.71 -9.50 1.06
C PHE A 86 -3.70 -10.48 1.68
N THR A 87 -2.74 -10.95 0.88
CA THR A 87 -1.67 -11.84 1.36
C THR A 87 -0.77 -11.17 2.38
N ALA A 88 -0.45 -9.88 2.22
CA ALA A 88 0.35 -9.14 3.20
C ALA A 88 -0.35 -8.96 4.56
N LEU A 89 -1.69 -8.96 4.58
CA LEU A 89 -2.51 -8.87 5.79
C LEU A 89 -2.76 -10.24 6.45
N GLY A 90 -3.10 -11.25 5.65
CA GLY A 90 -3.51 -12.56 6.16
C GLY A 90 -2.41 -13.61 6.20
N GLY A 91 -1.29 -13.41 5.49
CA GLY A 91 -0.27 -14.44 5.30
C GLY A 91 0.36 -14.95 6.59
N ASP A 92 0.56 -14.06 7.57
CA ASP A 92 1.09 -14.42 8.90
C ASP A 92 0.01 -14.99 9.84
N VAL A 93 -1.26 -14.91 9.46
CA VAL A 93 -2.41 -15.35 10.29
C VAL A 93 -2.89 -16.73 9.85
N ILE A 94 -3.14 -16.91 8.55
CA ILE A 94 -3.74 -18.13 7.99
C ILE A 94 -2.81 -18.85 6.99
N GLY A 95 -1.64 -18.28 6.70
CA GLY A 95 -0.73 -18.80 5.69
C GLY A 95 -1.08 -18.34 4.27
N LYS A 96 -0.05 -18.31 3.40
CA LYS A 96 -0.19 -17.85 2.00
C LYS A 96 -1.13 -18.72 1.18
N ASP A 97 -1.06 -20.04 1.37
CA ASP A 97 -1.90 -20.98 0.62
C ASP A 97 -3.39 -20.82 0.96
N GLN A 98 -3.69 -20.60 2.24
CA GLN A 98 -5.06 -20.31 2.67
C GLN A 98 -5.52 -18.95 2.15
N CYS A 99 -4.64 -17.93 2.16
CA CYS A 99 -4.96 -16.63 1.56
C CYS A 99 -5.33 -16.75 0.07
N GLU A 100 -4.59 -17.58 -0.67
CA GLU A 100 -4.85 -17.85 -2.09
C GLU A 100 -6.22 -18.51 -2.31
N LYS A 101 -6.55 -19.53 -1.51
CA LYS A 101 -7.87 -20.20 -1.56
C LYS A 101 -8.99 -19.21 -1.24
N PHE A 102 -8.81 -18.42 -0.18
CA PHE A 102 -9.78 -17.42 0.25
C PHE A 102 -10.03 -16.37 -0.84
N ARG A 103 -8.96 -15.85 -1.45
CA ARG A 103 -9.09 -14.89 -2.57
C ARG A 103 -9.87 -15.50 -3.72
N LYS A 104 -9.52 -16.71 -4.15
CA LYS A 104 -10.20 -17.39 -5.27
C LYS A 104 -11.69 -17.57 -4.98
N CYS A 105 -12.04 -18.05 -3.79
CA CYS A 105 -13.43 -18.22 -3.36
C CYS A 105 -14.18 -16.88 -3.40
N ILE A 106 -13.62 -15.80 -2.82
CA ILE A 106 -14.22 -14.46 -2.85
C ILE A 106 -14.47 -13.97 -4.28
N MET A 107 -13.46 -14.09 -5.15
CA MET A 107 -13.53 -13.56 -6.51
C MET A 107 -14.50 -14.32 -7.43
N SER A 108 -14.95 -15.52 -7.04
CA SER A 108 -15.95 -16.31 -7.75
C SER A 108 -17.32 -16.37 -7.07
N LEU A 109 -17.57 -15.54 -6.05
CA LEU A 109 -18.80 -15.59 -5.25
C LEU A 109 -20.08 -15.33 -6.06
N ASP A 110 -19.99 -14.57 -7.15
CA ASP A 110 -21.10 -14.31 -8.08
C ASP A 110 -21.61 -15.56 -8.80
N SER A 111 -20.76 -16.59 -8.89
CA SER A 111 -21.08 -17.89 -9.48
C SER A 111 -21.42 -18.99 -8.45
N ALA A 112 -21.32 -18.68 -7.15
CA ALA A 112 -21.53 -19.65 -6.08
C ALA A 112 -23.03 -19.84 -5.78
N ASN A 113 -23.45 -21.09 -5.54
CA ASN A 113 -24.83 -21.41 -5.15
C ASN A 113 -25.08 -21.21 -3.65
N THR A 114 -24.05 -21.39 -2.82
CA THR A 114 -24.08 -21.21 -1.36
C THR A 114 -22.79 -20.52 -0.91
N VAL A 115 -22.78 -20.04 0.33
CA VAL A 115 -21.60 -19.40 0.95
C VAL A 115 -20.84 -20.35 1.88
N ASP A 116 -21.16 -21.65 1.86
CA ASP A 116 -20.61 -22.63 2.80
C ASP A 116 -19.09 -22.74 2.67
N GLU A 117 -18.56 -22.79 1.44
CA GLU A 117 -17.11 -22.81 1.18
C GLU A 117 -16.42 -21.56 1.76
N LEU A 118 -17.01 -20.37 1.59
CA LEU A 118 -16.47 -19.14 2.16
C LEU A 118 -16.40 -19.22 3.69
N LEU A 119 -17.46 -19.72 4.33
CA LEU A 119 -17.53 -19.85 5.78
C LEU A 119 -16.52 -20.89 6.30
N GLU A 120 -16.38 -22.03 5.64
CA GLU A 120 -15.37 -23.04 5.97
C GLU A 120 -13.95 -22.47 5.92
N LEU A 121 -13.65 -21.62 4.93
CA LEU A 121 -12.35 -20.97 4.81
C LEU A 121 -12.05 -19.95 5.93
N THR A 122 -13.06 -19.49 6.67
CA THR A 122 -12.91 -18.54 7.82
C THR A 122 -12.59 -19.22 9.15
N ILE A 123 -12.74 -20.54 9.23
CA ILE A 123 -12.57 -21.30 10.46
C ILE A 123 -11.21 -22.00 10.38
N ALA A 124 -10.30 -21.65 11.30
CA ALA A 124 -8.99 -22.27 11.46
C ALA A 124 -9.07 -23.58 12.25
#